data_AF-A0AA37UKF1-F1
#
_entry.id   AF-A0AA37UKF1-F1
#
_cell.length_a   1.000
_cell.length_b   1.000
_cell.length_c   1.000
_cell.angle_alpha   90.00
_cell.angle_beta   90.00
_cell.angle_gamma   90.00
#
_symmetry.space_group_name_H-M   'P 1'
#
loop_
_entity.id
_entity.type
_entity.pdbx_description
1 polymer ?
#
loop_
_entity_poly.entity_id
_entity_poly.type
_entity_poly.pdbx_seq_one_letter_code
_entity_poly.pdbx_strand_id
1 'polypeptide(L)'
;MSTPSTSSPTAPFPSFEERRKANQPVALTTEAKRIFWKLQGLLSDHVSVVQDWRNRESSREPFAHQDSAGNITRRHPIAQAPLTEPKVGSVTVRVDVLELWQDQWLERHERHADPGDKDNIFGELVMELYGESGEED
;
A
#
# COMPACT_ATOMS: atom_id res chain seq x y z
N MET A 1 28.70 -23.98 34.93
CA MET A 1 27.71 -22.89 34.92
C MET A 1 28.05 -22.00 33.74
N SER A 2 27.25 -22.05 32.67
CA SER A 2 27.48 -21.25 31.46
C SER A 2 26.61 -20.00 31.53
N THR A 3 27.23 -18.82 31.44
CA THR A 3 26.53 -17.54 31.41
C THR A 3 25.76 -17.37 30.10
N PRO A 4 24.53 -16.81 30.13
CA PRO A 4 23.81 -16.50 28.90
C PRO A 4 24.46 -15.30 28.21
N SER A 5 24.77 -15.44 26.92
CA SER A 5 25.22 -14.34 26.07
C SER A 5 24.07 -13.35 25.90
N THR A 6 24.18 -12.17 26.53
CA THR A 6 23.29 -11.04 26.29
C THR A 6 23.45 -10.59 24.84
N SER A 7 22.43 -10.79 24.00
CA SER A 7 22.41 -10.24 22.65
C SER A 7 22.25 -8.72 22.73
N SER A 8 23.24 -7.98 22.23
CA SER A 8 23.15 -6.53 22.06
C SER A 8 21.94 -6.16 21.18
N PRO A 9 21.22 -5.07 21.46
CA PRO A 9 20.14 -4.62 20.60
C PRO A 9 20.71 -4.19 19.24
N THR A 10 20.32 -4.90 18.17
CA THR A 10 20.63 -4.53 16.78
C THR A 10 20.12 -3.12 16.52
N ALA A 11 20.98 -2.21 16.07
CA ALA A 11 20.57 -0.87 15.70
C ALA A 11 19.44 -0.94 14.64
N PRO A 12 18.37 -0.14 14.77
CA PRO A 12 17.27 -0.17 13.81
C PRO A 12 17.76 0.24 12.41
N PHE A 13 17.24 -0.42 11.39
CA PHE A 13 17.56 -0.09 10.00
C PHE A 13 17.03 1.32 9.65
N PRO A 14 17.77 2.14 8.89
CA PRO A 14 17.26 3.41 8.37
C PRO A 14 16.00 3.22 7.52
N SER A 15 15.12 4.20 7.52
CA SER A 15 13.97 4.26 6.62
C SER A 15 14.40 4.39 5.16
N PHE A 16 13.49 4.06 4.24
CA PHE A 16 13.69 4.29 2.81
C PHE A 16 13.96 5.77 2.49
N GLU A 17 13.25 6.68 3.16
CA GLU A 17 13.39 8.12 2.96
C GLU A 17 14.74 8.67 3.41
N GLU A 18 15.26 8.21 4.56
CA GLU A 18 16.61 8.58 5.03
C GLU A 18 17.68 8.13 4.03
N ARG A 19 17.58 6.89 3.52
CA ARG A 19 18.51 6.38 2.50
C ARG A 19 18.41 7.18 1.20
N ARG A 20 17.19 7.50 0.75
CA ARG A 20 16.96 8.32 -0.43
C ARG A 20 17.61 9.70 -0.29
N LYS A 21 17.40 10.39 0.83
CA LYS A 21 18.02 11.70 1.13
C LYS A 21 19.55 11.63 1.17
N ALA A 22 20.09 10.51 1.63
CA ALA A 22 21.53 10.24 1.69
C ALA A 22 22.12 9.73 0.35
N ASN A 23 21.36 9.70 -0.75
CA ASN A 23 21.76 9.13 -2.04
C ASN A 23 22.24 7.67 -1.97
N GLN A 24 21.69 6.90 -1.03
CA GLN A 24 21.95 5.48 -0.90
C GLN A 24 20.88 4.69 -1.68
N PRO A 25 21.24 4.03 -2.78
CA PRO A 25 20.26 3.29 -3.58
C PRO A 25 19.72 2.10 -2.79
N VAL A 26 18.41 1.88 -2.89
CA VAL A 26 17.70 0.74 -2.30
C VAL A 26 17.04 -0.02 -3.44
N ALA A 27 17.41 -1.29 -3.61
CA ALA A 27 16.86 -2.14 -4.66
C ALA A 27 16.10 -3.33 -4.07
N LEU A 28 15.10 -3.83 -4.79
CA LEU A 28 14.45 -5.10 -4.45
C LEU A 28 15.46 -6.25 -4.55
N THR A 29 15.40 -7.17 -3.58
CA THR A 29 16.18 -8.41 -3.63
C THR A 29 15.68 -9.32 -4.76
N THR A 30 16.50 -10.29 -5.16
CA THR A 30 16.08 -11.31 -6.14
C THR A 30 14.85 -12.07 -5.65
N GLU A 31 14.80 -12.40 -4.35
CA GLU A 31 13.64 -13.03 -3.75
C GLU A 31 12.39 -12.14 -3.80
N ALA A 32 12.50 -10.87 -3.41
CA ALA A 32 11.38 -9.93 -3.50
C ALA A 32 10.81 -9.82 -4.92
N LYS A 33 11.67 -9.85 -5.95
CA LYS A 33 11.25 -9.80 -7.36
C LYS A 33 10.43 -11.02 -7.80
N ARG A 34 10.54 -12.15 -7.09
CA ARG A 34 9.75 -13.37 -7.35
C ARG A 34 8.32 -13.27 -6.83
N ILE A 35 8.02 -12.29 -5.97
CA ILE A 35 6.64 -12.08 -5.52
C ILE A 35 5.83 -11.56 -6.71
N PHE A 36 4.74 -12.26 -7.02
CA PHE A 36 3.78 -11.90 -8.03
C PHE A 36 2.43 -11.69 -7.37
N TRP A 37 1.84 -10.51 -7.58
CA TRP A 37 0.57 -10.14 -6.99
C TRP A 37 -0.39 -9.62 -8.06
N LYS A 38 -1.59 -10.21 -8.13
CA LYS A 38 -2.73 -9.66 -8.88
C LYS A 38 -3.53 -8.73 -7.97
N LEU A 39 -3.78 -7.49 -8.41
CA LEU A 39 -4.37 -6.42 -7.59
C LEU A 39 -5.79 -6.69 -7.04
N GLN A 40 -6.51 -7.71 -7.53
CA GLN A 40 -7.91 -7.92 -7.19
C GLN A 40 -8.12 -9.34 -6.64
N GLY A 41 -8.56 -9.46 -5.38
CA GLY A 41 -9.01 -10.70 -4.72
C GLY A 41 -8.27 -11.03 -3.41
N LEU A 42 -8.53 -12.21 -2.82
CA LEU A 42 -7.97 -12.64 -1.52
C LEU A 42 -6.44 -12.88 -1.59
N LEU A 43 -5.71 -12.51 -0.52
CA LEU A 43 -4.23 -12.59 -0.51
C LEU A 43 -3.68 -13.99 -0.85
N SER A 44 -4.36 -15.04 -0.38
CA SER A 44 -3.98 -16.45 -0.60
C SER A 44 -4.02 -16.87 -2.07
N ASP A 45 -4.99 -16.37 -2.83
CA ASP A 45 -5.20 -16.75 -4.23
C ASP A 45 -4.50 -15.77 -5.19
N HIS A 46 -4.20 -14.57 -4.71
CA HIS A 46 -3.73 -13.48 -5.56
C HIS A 46 -2.26 -13.14 -5.39
N VAL A 47 -1.60 -13.67 -4.35
CA VAL A 47 -0.15 -13.60 -4.19
C VAL A 47 0.47 -14.97 -4.39
N SER A 48 1.40 -15.04 -5.33
CA SER A 48 2.15 -16.25 -5.68
C SER A 48 3.64 -15.93 -5.80
N VAL A 49 4.47 -16.96 -5.73
CA VAL A 49 5.91 -16.85 -5.89
C VAL A 49 6.29 -17.51 -7.20
N VAL A 50 6.83 -16.75 -8.14
CA VAL A 50 7.33 -17.28 -9.41
C VAL A 50 8.68 -17.98 -9.19
N GLN A 51 8.93 -19.07 -9.90
CA GLN A 51 10.20 -19.79 -9.80
C GLN A 51 11.36 -18.94 -10.33
N ASP A 52 11.21 -18.31 -11.49
CA ASP A 52 12.18 -17.37 -12.06
C ASP A 52 11.60 -15.96 -12.11
N TRP A 53 12.23 -15.01 -11.41
CA TRP A 53 11.79 -13.62 -11.39
C TRP A 53 11.90 -12.92 -12.76
N ARG A 54 12.75 -13.44 -13.67
CA ARG A 54 12.89 -12.92 -15.03
C ARG A 54 11.81 -13.45 -15.98
N ASN A 55 11.15 -14.54 -15.62
CA ASN A 55 10.08 -15.16 -16.41
C ASN A 55 8.78 -15.22 -15.60
N ARG A 56 7.87 -14.27 -15.84
CA ARG A 56 6.58 -14.20 -15.15
C ARG A 56 5.66 -15.39 -15.47
N GLU A 57 5.88 -16.08 -16.58
CA GLU A 57 5.12 -17.27 -16.97
C GLU A 57 5.71 -18.58 -16.42
N SER A 58 6.78 -18.50 -15.63
CA SER A 58 7.33 -19.67 -14.94
C SER A 58 6.34 -20.23 -13.92
N SER A 59 6.60 -21.47 -13.50
CA SER A 59 5.82 -22.17 -12.48
C SER A 59 5.69 -21.30 -11.21
N ARG A 60 4.55 -21.42 -10.55
CA ARG A 60 4.19 -20.58 -9.40
C ARG A 60 3.77 -21.42 -8.22
N GLU A 61 4.17 -20.98 -7.05
CA GLU A 61 3.74 -21.56 -5.77
C GLU A 61 2.89 -20.54 -5.00
N PRO A 62 1.89 -20.98 -4.22
CA PRO A 62 1.12 -20.08 -3.35
C PRO A 62 2.03 -19.38 -2.34
N PHE A 63 1.83 -18.08 -2.12
CA PHE A 63 2.56 -17.37 -1.07
C PHE A 63 2.13 -17.83 0.33
N ALA A 64 0.87 -18.21 0.48
CA ALA A 64 0.31 -18.75 1.71
C ALA A 64 -0.62 -19.92 1.38
N HIS A 65 -0.55 -20.99 2.17
CA HIS A 65 -1.49 -22.10 2.13
C HIS A 65 -2.59 -21.88 3.18
N GLN A 66 -3.81 -22.21 2.83
CA GLN A 66 -4.97 -22.14 3.72
C GLN A 66 -5.55 -23.52 4.00
N ASP A 67 -6.19 -23.68 5.16
CA ASP A 67 -7.07 -24.82 5.44
C ASP A 67 -8.45 -24.64 4.77
N SER A 68 -9.33 -25.62 4.95
CA SER A 68 -10.72 -25.57 4.45
C SER A 68 -11.57 -24.46 5.07
N ALA A 69 -11.13 -23.85 6.17
CA ALA A 69 -11.78 -22.72 6.83
C ALA A 69 -11.17 -21.36 6.42
N GLY A 70 -10.18 -21.34 5.52
CA GLY A 70 -9.53 -20.12 5.05
C GLY A 70 -8.41 -19.59 5.95
N ASN A 71 -8.01 -20.30 7.00
CA ASN A 71 -6.93 -19.89 7.88
C ASN A 71 -5.57 -20.19 7.26
N ILE A 72 -4.63 -19.24 7.31
CA ILE A 72 -3.26 -19.47 6.81
C ILE A 72 -2.55 -20.48 7.71
N THR A 73 -2.23 -21.65 7.17
CA THR A 73 -1.52 -22.72 7.88
C THR A 73 -0.02 -22.66 7.68
N ARG A 74 0.43 -22.22 6.50
CA ARG A 74 1.85 -22.13 6.13
C ARG A 74 2.09 -20.98 5.19
N ARG A 75 3.17 -20.21 5.43
CA ARG A 75 3.69 -19.20 4.50
C ARG A 75 4.88 -19.73 3.72
N HIS A 76 5.04 -19.27 2.50
CA HIS A 76 6.23 -19.57 1.69
C HIS A 76 7.50 -19.00 2.38
N PRO A 77 8.65 -19.69 2.35
CA PRO A 77 9.89 -19.26 3.03
C PRO A 77 10.35 -17.85 2.68
N ILE A 78 10.01 -17.37 1.48
CA ILE A 78 10.29 -16.01 1.00
C ILE A 78 9.73 -14.91 1.92
N ALA A 79 8.72 -15.21 2.73
CA ALA A 79 8.17 -14.26 3.71
C ALA A 79 9.19 -13.86 4.79
N GLN A 80 10.27 -14.63 4.97
CA GLN A 80 11.38 -14.31 5.88
C GLN A 80 12.57 -13.64 5.15
N ALA A 81 12.53 -13.56 3.82
CA ALA A 81 13.58 -12.92 3.04
C ALA A 81 13.45 -11.39 3.12
N PRO A 82 14.58 -10.66 3.11
CA PRO A 82 14.53 -9.20 3.03
C PRO A 82 13.92 -8.74 1.72
N LEU A 83 13.06 -7.72 1.82
CA LEU A 83 12.43 -7.11 0.64
C LEU A 83 13.46 -6.32 -0.19
N THR A 84 14.37 -5.62 0.49
CA THR A 84 15.35 -4.72 -0.15
C THR A 84 16.78 -5.02 0.28
N GLU A 85 17.72 -4.66 -0.58
CA GLU A 85 19.15 -4.54 -0.27
C GLU A 85 19.62 -3.10 -0.58
N PRO A 86 20.13 -2.34 0.40
CA PRO A 86 20.17 -2.66 1.83
C PRO A 86 18.77 -2.69 2.48
N LYS A 87 18.65 -3.38 3.62
CA LYS A 87 17.41 -3.43 4.41
C LYS A 87 16.99 -2.03 4.87
N VAL A 88 15.69 -1.79 4.85
CA VAL A 88 15.05 -0.57 5.37
C VAL A 88 14.17 -0.90 6.57
N GLY A 89 14.09 0.01 7.53
CA GLY A 89 13.26 -0.15 8.73
C GLY A 89 11.81 0.25 8.52
N SER A 90 11.56 1.18 7.61
CA SER A 90 10.22 1.68 7.28
C SER A 90 10.16 2.25 5.86
N VAL A 91 8.96 2.24 5.30
CA VAL A 91 8.62 2.86 4.02
C VAL A 91 7.38 3.73 4.24
N THR A 92 7.42 4.97 3.78
CA THR A 92 6.25 5.85 3.76
C THR A 92 5.67 5.80 2.36
N VAL A 93 4.40 5.42 2.24
CA VAL A 93 3.66 5.44 0.98
C VAL A 93 2.82 6.70 0.95
N ARG A 94 2.92 7.46 -0.12
CA ARG A 94 2.10 8.63 -0.42
C ARG A 94 1.30 8.36 -1.67
N VAL A 95 0.06 8.83 -1.70
CA VAL A 95 -0.83 8.68 -2.84
C VAL A 95 -1.21 10.07 -3.29
N ASP A 96 -0.51 10.57 -4.31
CA ASP A 96 -0.66 11.96 -4.76
C ASP A 96 -2.10 12.33 -5.07
N VAL A 97 -2.90 11.40 -5.62
CA VAL A 97 -4.32 11.68 -5.89
C VAL A 97 -5.07 12.00 -4.59
N LEU A 98 -4.76 11.35 -3.47
CA LEU A 98 -5.40 11.61 -2.18
C LEU A 98 -4.78 12.81 -1.46
N GLU A 99 -3.55 13.19 -1.76
CA GLU A 99 -2.93 14.39 -1.20
C GLU A 99 -3.39 15.66 -1.95
N LEU A 100 -3.62 15.55 -3.26
CA LEU A 100 -3.90 16.66 -4.15
C LEU A 100 -5.36 16.74 -4.60
N TRP A 101 -6.22 15.78 -4.25
CA TRP A 101 -7.60 15.72 -4.76
C TRP A 101 -8.34 17.04 -4.54
N GLN A 102 -8.14 17.67 -3.38
CA GLN A 102 -8.82 18.89 -3.00
C GLN A 102 -8.42 20.06 -3.88
N ASP A 103 -7.11 20.31 -4.02
CA ASP A 103 -6.59 21.38 -4.86
C ASP A 103 -6.96 21.16 -6.33
N GLN A 104 -6.88 19.91 -6.79
CA GLN A 104 -7.27 19.54 -8.16
C GLN A 104 -8.77 19.67 -8.39
N TRP A 105 -9.60 19.38 -7.38
CA TRP A 105 -11.04 19.58 -7.46
C TRP A 105 -11.34 21.07 -7.56
N LEU A 106 -10.75 21.90 -6.69
CA LEU A 106 -10.93 23.35 -6.68
C LEU A 106 -10.51 23.98 -8.01
N GLU A 107 -9.28 23.71 -8.48
CA GLU A 107 -8.76 24.24 -9.75
C GLU A 107 -9.69 23.91 -10.94
N ARG A 108 -10.25 22.69 -10.95
CA ARG A 108 -11.13 22.24 -12.04
C ARG A 108 -12.55 22.80 -11.97
N HIS A 109 -13.01 23.30 -10.82
CA HIS A 109 -14.40 23.72 -10.63
C HIS A 109 -14.56 25.22 -10.32
N GLU A 110 -13.48 25.93 -9.96
CA GLU A 110 -13.49 27.37 -9.64
C GLU A 110 -14.08 28.24 -10.76
N ARG A 111 -13.95 27.82 -12.02
CA ARG A 111 -14.42 28.57 -13.21
C ARG A 111 -15.65 27.96 -13.90
N HIS A 112 -16.19 26.89 -13.34
CA HIS A 112 -17.32 26.15 -13.90
C HIS A 112 -18.59 26.25 -13.07
N ALA A 113 -18.54 26.92 -11.91
CA ALA A 113 -19.74 27.33 -11.19
C ALA A 113 -20.41 28.51 -11.92
N ASP A 114 -21.72 28.40 -12.17
CA ASP A 114 -22.48 29.54 -12.67
C ASP A 114 -22.44 30.68 -11.64
N PRO A 115 -22.31 31.96 -12.07
CA PRO A 115 -22.29 33.08 -11.15
C PRO A 115 -23.57 33.10 -10.30
N GLY A 116 -23.45 32.85 -8.99
CA GLY A 116 -24.57 32.86 -8.05
C GLY A 116 -25.24 31.49 -7.81
N ASP A 117 -24.66 30.40 -8.31
CA ASP A 117 -25.09 29.05 -7.98
C ASP A 117 -24.75 28.70 -6.52
N LYS A 118 -25.79 28.54 -5.70
CA LYS A 118 -25.71 28.26 -4.27
C LYS A 118 -25.41 26.80 -3.96
N ASP A 119 -25.46 25.93 -4.96
CA ASP A 119 -25.25 24.49 -4.80
C ASP A 119 -23.79 24.09 -5.10
N ASN A 120 -22.99 25.03 -5.62
CA ASN A 120 -21.58 24.84 -5.96
C ASN A 120 -20.63 25.53 -4.97
N ILE A 121 -20.80 25.26 -3.67
CA ILE A 121 -19.94 25.78 -2.60
C ILE A 121 -18.98 24.68 -2.14
N PHE A 122 -17.67 24.97 -2.14
CA PHE A 122 -16.68 24.10 -1.49
C PHE A 122 -16.67 24.33 0.02
N GLY A 123 -17.18 23.37 0.80
CA GLY A 123 -17.29 23.49 2.26
C GLY A 123 -18.67 23.15 2.80
N GLU A 124 -18.85 23.35 4.11
CA GLU A 124 -19.94 22.86 4.98
C GLU A 124 -21.30 22.72 4.27
N LEU A 125 -21.78 21.48 4.19
CA LEU A 125 -23.12 21.14 3.73
C LEU A 125 -24.11 21.81 4.68
N VAL A 126 -24.78 22.87 4.21
CA VAL A 126 -25.90 23.45 4.93
C VAL A 126 -27.04 22.42 4.86
N MET A 127 -27.27 21.68 5.95
CA MET A 127 -28.32 20.66 6.04
C MET A 127 -29.72 21.19 5.68
N GLU A 128 -29.92 22.51 5.73
CA GLU A 128 -31.18 23.17 5.36
C GLU A 128 -31.52 23.04 3.87
N LEU A 129 -30.56 22.80 2.96
CA LEU A 129 -30.85 22.61 1.52
C LEU A 129 -31.42 21.24 1.16
N TYR A 130 -31.40 20.28 2.11
CA TYR A 130 -32.00 18.95 1.96
C TYR A 130 -33.25 18.77 2.84
N GLY A 131 -33.71 19.82 3.51
CA GLY A 131 -35.02 19.85 4.15
C GLY A 131 -36.09 20.19 3.12
N GLU A 132 -37.04 19.27 2.94
CA GLU A 132 -38.23 19.38 2.06
C GLU A 132 -38.04 18.94 0.60
N SER A 133 -37.62 17.68 0.39
CA SER A 133 -38.29 16.89 -0.65
C SER A 133 -39.66 16.42 -0.11
N GLY A 134 -40.57 17.37 0.08
CA GLY A 134 -41.96 17.13 0.46
C GLY A 134 -42.82 16.92 -0.78
N GLU A 135 -43.35 15.71 -0.90
CA GLU A 135 -44.58 15.30 -1.62
C GLU A 135 -44.83 15.90 -3.01
N GLU A 136 -44.53 15.12 -4.05
CA GLU A 136 -45.17 15.26 -5.38
C GLU A 136 -46.55 14.58 -5.33
N ASP A 137 -47.61 15.36 -5.59
CA ASP A 137 -48.97 14.90 -5.93
C ASP A 137 -49.05 14.37 -7.39
#